data_AF-E3PQP3-F1
#
_entry.id   AF-E3PQP3-F1
#
_cell.length_a   1.000
_cell.length_b   1.000
_cell.length_c   1.000
_cell.angle_alpha   90.00
_cell.angle_beta   90.00
_cell.angle_gamma   90.00
#
_symmetry.space_group_name_H-M   'P 1'
#
loop_
_entity.id
_entity.type
_entity.pdbx_description
1 polymer ?
#
loop_
_entity_poly.entity_id
_entity_poly.type
_entity_poly.pdbx_seq_one_letter_code
_entity_poly.pdbx_strand_id
1 'polypeptide(L)' 'INVKIADIDVDLYPKDNVIMVKVNGVEIPISNLPYHHPKGQILIRQRDQGIALHAPRFGLQEVFLDQKALK' A
#
# COMPACT_ATOMS: atom_id res chain seq x y z
N ILE A 1 -2.96 -2.61 8.37
CA ILE A 1 -3.31 -1.17 8.33
C ILE A 1 -4.30 -0.98 7.20
N ASN A 2 -5.47 -0.39 7.47
CA ASN A 2 -6.40 0.05 6.44
C ASN A 2 -6.30 1.58 6.29
N VAL A 3 -6.27 2.07 5.06
CA VAL A 3 -6.18 3.49 4.72
C VAL A 3 -7.24 3.82 3.69
N LYS A 4 -8.21 4.66 4.06
CA LYS A 4 -9.23 5.17 3.14
C LYS A 4 -8.85 6.57 2.66
N ILE A 5 -8.69 6.74 1.35
CA ILE A 5 -8.29 7.99 0.71
C ILE A 5 -9.36 8.35 -0.32
N ALA A 6 -10.20 9.35 0.01
CA ALA A 6 -11.41 9.66 -0.74
C ALA A 6 -12.31 8.41 -0.91
N ASP A 7 -12.49 7.93 -2.15
CA ASP A 7 -13.26 6.74 -2.51
C ASP A 7 -12.40 5.49 -2.73
N ILE A 8 -11.10 5.55 -2.40
CA ILE A 8 -10.14 4.47 -2.58
C ILE A 8 -9.82 3.84 -1.23
N ASP A 9 -9.95 2.53 -1.15
CA ASP A 9 -9.60 1.73 0.02
C ASP A 9 -8.29 0.99 -0.23
N VAL A 10 -7.34 1.09 0.71
CA VAL A 10 -6.05 0.40 0.64
C VAL A 10 -5.81 -0.37 1.94
N ASP A 11 -5.67 -1.68 1.81
CA ASP A 11 -5.30 -2.56 2.92
C ASP A 11 -3.86 -3.02 2.78
N LEU A 12 -3.06 -2.80 3.82
CA LEU A 12 -1.72 -3.37 3.99
C LEU A 12 -1.78 -4.43 5.09
N TYR A 13 -1.34 -5.66 4.79
CA TYR A 13 -1.47 -6.76 5.75
C TYR A 13 -0.41 -7.85 5.50
N PRO A 14 -0.02 -8.62 6.53
CA PRO A 14 0.87 -9.75 6.35
C PRO A 14 0.18 -10.98 5.77
N LYS A 15 0.91 -11.70 4.91
CA LYS A 15 0.56 -13.02 4.39
C LYS A 15 1.86 -13.76 4.10
N ASP A 16 2.03 -14.99 4.59
CA ASP A 16 3.20 -15.85 4.28
C ASP A 16 4.57 -15.15 4.42
N ASN A 17 4.78 -14.41 5.51
CA ASN A 17 6.00 -13.62 5.75
C ASN A 17 6.29 -12.52 4.71
N VAL A 18 5.29 -12.04 3.99
CA VAL A 18 5.41 -10.84 3.15
C VAL A 18 4.28 -9.87 3.47
N ILE A 19 4.53 -8.57 3.27
CA ILE A 19 3.46 -7.58 3.31
C ILE A 19 2.76 -7.56 1.95
N MET A 20 1.46 -7.77 1.97
CA MET A 20 0.58 -7.73 0.81
C MET A 20 -0.25 -6.44 0.82
N VAL A 21 -0.76 -6.08 -0.36
CA VAL A 21 -1.64 -4.92 -0.52
C VAL A 21 -2.89 -5.28 -1.31
N LYS A 22 -4.03 -4.76 -0.86
CA LYS A 22 -5.26 -4.69 -1.65
C LYS A 22 -5.61 -3.25 -1.95
N VAL A 23 -6.15 -3.02 -3.13
CA VAL A 23 -6.75 -1.75 -3.53
C VAL A 23 -8.20 -2.02 -3.91
N ASN A 24 -9.15 -1.39 -3.23
CA ASN A 24 -10.58 -1.62 -3.38
C ASN A 24 -10.97 -3.10 -3.31
N GLY A 25 -10.37 -3.83 -2.35
CA GLY A 25 -10.60 -5.26 -2.14
C GLY A 25 -9.87 -6.20 -3.11
N VAL A 26 -9.21 -5.68 -4.15
CA VAL A 26 -8.45 -6.50 -5.12
C VAL A 26 -6.98 -6.56 -4.71
N GLU A 27 -6.44 -7.77 -4.54
CA GLU A 27 -5.03 -7.98 -4.23
C GLU A 27 -4.16 -7.59 -5.43
N ILE A 28 -3.15 -6.74 -5.19
CA ILE A 28 -2.17 -6.36 -6.20
C ILE A 28 -0.92 -7.24 -5.99
N PRO A 29 -0.53 -8.05 -6.98
CA PRO A 29 0.69 -8.84 -6.90
C PRO A 29 1.92 -7.95 -6.68
N ILE A 30 2.88 -8.42 -5.87
CA ILE A 30 4.13 -7.68 -5.61
C ILE A 30 4.90 -7.40 -6.92
N SER A 31 4.84 -8.32 -7.89
CA SER A 31 5.42 -8.15 -9.23
C SER A 31 4.85 -6.96 -10.01
N ASN A 32 3.69 -6.44 -9.60
CA ASN A 32 3.00 -5.33 -10.24
C ASN A 32 3.24 -4.01 -9.49
N LEU A 33 4.10 -3.99 -8.47
CA LEU A 33 4.54 -2.76 -7.82
C LEU A 33 5.74 -2.16 -8.56
N PRO A 34 5.83 -0.83 -8.73
CA PRO A 34 4.95 0.19 -8.14
C PRO A 34 3.58 0.28 -8.84
N TYR A 35 2.52 0.29 -8.03
CA TYR A 35 1.17 0.52 -8.50
C TYR A 35 0.85 2.02 -8.44
N HIS A 36 0.51 2.58 -9.60
CA HIS A 36 0.00 3.93 -9.74
C HIS A 36 -1.51 3.87 -9.92
N HIS A 37 -2.27 4.41 -8.97
CA HIS A 37 -3.71 4.43 -9.10
C HIS A 37 -4.12 5.32 -10.30
N PRO A 38 -5.08 4.92 -11.16
CA PRO A 38 -5.47 5.65 -12.37
C PRO A 38 -5.84 7.13 -12.15
N LYS A 39 -6.36 7.47 -10.98
CA LYS A 39 -6.62 8.87 -10.58
C LYS A 39 -5.36 9.73 -10.43
N GLY A 40 -4.15 9.14 -10.53
CA GLY A 40 -2.87 9.84 -10.67
C GLY A 40 -2.31 10.45 -9.38
N GLN A 41 -2.76 9.99 -8.21
CA GLN A 41 -2.48 10.67 -6.92
C GLN A 41 -2.09 9.73 -5.79
N ILE A 42 -2.09 8.42 -6.04
CA ILE A 42 -1.74 7.39 -5.07
C ILE A 42 -0.68 6.50 -5.70
N LEU A 43 0.44 6.36 -5.00
CA LEU A 43 1.54 5.48 -5.35
C LEU A 43 1.70 4.44 -4.24
N ILE A 44 1.69 3.17 -4.63
CA ILE A 44 1.99 2.05 -3.74
C ILE A 44 3.24 1.37 -4.28
N ARG A 45 4.25 1.17 -3.44
CA ARG A 45 5.51 0.56 -3.85
C ARG A 45 6.07 -0.34 -2.77
N GLN A 46 6.80 -1.36 -3.19
CA GLN A 46 7.62 -2.13 -2.26
C GLN A 46 8.80 -1.28 -1.80
N ARG A 47 9.11 -1.33 -0.51
CA ARG A 47 10.31 -0.74 0.09
C ARG A 47 10.87 -1.72 1.10
N ASP A 48 12.08 -2.21 0.85
CA ASP A 48 12.72 -3.27 1.63
C ASP A 48 11.79 -4.50 1.75
N GLN A 49 11.47 -4.90 2.99
CA GLN A 49 10.56 -6.01 3.30
C GLN A 49 9.10 -5.55 3.51
N GLY A 50 8.81 -4.27 3.28
CA GLY A 50 7.50 -3.66 3.52
C GLY A 50 6.85 -3.05 2.28
N ILE A 51 5.70 -2.42 2.50
CA ILE A 51 4.98 -1.64 1.48
C ILE A 51 4.82 -0.20 1.97
N ALA A 52 5.14 0.75 1.08
CA ALA A 52 4.93 2.17 1.26
C ALA A 52 3.78 2.66 0.36
N LEU A 53 2.83 3.36 0.97
CA LEU A 53 1.72 4.06 0.33
C LEU A 53 1.96 5.57 0.44
N HIS A 54 1.93 6.27 -0.69
CA HIS A 54 2.07 7.72 -0.77
C HIS A 54 0.84 8.34 -1.43
N ALA A 55 0.30 9.39 -0.81
CA ALA A 55 -0.82 10.15 -1.35
C ALA A 55 -0.74 11.64 -0.93
N PRO A 56 0.37 12.35 -1.26
CA PRO A 56 0.64 13.69 -0.74
C PRO A 56 -0.43 14.73 -1.15
N ARG A 57 -1.08 14.55 -2.31
CA ARG A 57 -2.18 15.41 -2.75
C ARG A 57 -3.44 15.30 -1.87
N PHE A 58 -3.52 14.27 -1.04
CA PHE A 58 -4.56 14.08 -0.02
C PHE A 58 -4.05 14.38 1.40
N GLY A 59 -2.89 15.04 1.53
CA GLY A 59 -2.28 15.33 2.84
C GLY A 59 -1.62 14.12 3.51
N LEU A 60 -1.56 12.97 2.84
CA LEU A 60 -0.94 11.75 3.36
C LEU A 60 0.45 11.54 2.73
N GLN A 61 1.49 11.94 3.45
CA GLN A 61 2.86 11.86 2.95
C GLN A 61 3.32 10.41 2.73
N GLU A 62 3.17 9.57 3.75
CA GLU A 62 3.54 8.16 3.70
C GLU A 62 2.77 7.35 4.76
N VAL A 63 2.34 6.15 4.38
CA VAL A 63 2.04 5.05 5.31
C VAL A 63 2.97 3.91 4.94
N PHE A 64 3.72 3.41 5.91
CA PHE A 64 4.65 2.30 5.71
C PHE A 64 4.32 1.18 6.68
N LEU A 65 4.19 -0.03 6.14
CA LEU A 65 4.13 -1.25 6.94
C LEU A 65 5.35 -2.10 6.62
N ASP A 66 6.25 -2.21 7.59
CA ASP A 66 7.38 -3.13 7.56
C ASP A 66 6.91 -4.54 7.98
N GLN A 67 7.44 -5.57 7.32
CA GLN A 67 7.32 -6.95 7.80
C GLN A 67 7.84 -7.11 9.24
N LYS A 68 8.92 -6.39 9.59
CA LYS A 68 9.53 -6.50 10.93
C LYS A 68 8.66 -5.93 12.04
N ALA A 69 7.74 -5.00 11.73
CA ALA A 69 6.82 -4.43 12.72
C ALA A 69 5.74 -5.41 13.20
N LEU A 70 5.73 -6.64 12.67
CA LEU A 70 4.80 -7.71 13.04
C LEU A 70 5.44 -8.81 13.90
N LYS A 71 6.73 -8.67 14.24
CA LYS A 71 7.45 -9.56 15.15
C LYS A 71 7.53 -9.01 16.56
#